data_AF-A0A2V7EID6-F1
#
_entry.id   AF-A0A2V7EID6-F1
#
_cell.length_a   1.000
_cell.length_b   1.000
_cell.length_c   1.000
_cell.angle_alpha   90.00
_cell.angle_beta   90.00
_cell.angle_gamma   90.00
#
_symmetry.space_group_name_H-M   'P 1'
#
loop_
_entity.id
_entity.type
_entity.pdbx_description
1 polymer ?
#
loop_
_entity_poly.entity_id
_entity_poly.type
_entity_poly.pdbx_seq_one_letter_code
_entity_poly.pdbx_strand_id
1 'polypeptide(L)'
;MSNKVAGIVIPPRTRLSRRDLLGFAAKGAASVIVSQSLLASCAAAATNATDTTDTSSNGGTTSTPTTGSATCVLTAALTEGPYFVDELLNRSDIRTDPVTGAVSTGIPLALTFNVSRVANSACTPLTGAYLDVWHCDATGTYSDVSGSSRKFLRGYQITDANGVAAFTTIYPGWYSGRAVHIHFKLRLFAGSTKTYEFTSQFFFDDSLTDSVYTQSPYSSRGSRDLRNTSDGIYNSLSTTDRAGLTLQTSKTTDGYAGVINLGVNVG
;
A
#
# COMPACT_ATOMS: atom_id res chain seq x y z
N MET A 1 61.71 25.08 20.10
CA MET A 1 61.00 24.40 19.00
C MET A 1 59.66 25.07 18.83
N SER A 2 59.57 25.98 17.85
CA SER A 2 58.34 26.66 17.45
C SER A 2 57.43 25.68 16.74
N ASN A 3 56.13 25.73 17.03
CA ASN A 3 55.12 25.40 16.04
C ASN A 3 53.90 26.33 16.21
N LYS A 4 53.91 27.40 15.41
CA LYS A 4 52.71 28.14 15.02
C LYS A 4 52.05 27.33 13.90
N VAL A 5 50.77 26.99 14.05
CA VAL A 5 49.91 26.65 12.90
C VAL A 5 48.70 27.57 12.95
N ALA A 6 48.51 28.22 11.80
CA ALA A 6 47.63 29.33 11.55
C ALA A 6 46.14 28.92 11.54
N GLY A 7 45.29 29.80 12.07
CA GLY A 7 43.85 29.72 11.92
C GLY A 7 43.43 29.96 10.47
N ILE A 8 42.60 29.07 9.94
CA ILE A 8 41.91 29.25 8.66
C ILE A 8 40.69 30.15 8.91
N VAL A 9 40.73 31.35 8.34
CA VAL A 9 39.59 32.27 8.27
C VAL A 9 38.76 31.90 7.05
N ILE A 10 37.55 31.39 7.26
CA ILE A 10 36.58 31.10 6.19
C ILE A 10 35.75 32.38 5.97
N PRO A 11 35.74 32.99 4.77
CA PRO A 11 34.89 34.15 4.50
C PRO A 11 33.41 33.75 4.42
N PRO A 12 32.48 34.61 4.86
CA PRO A 12 31.05 34.32 4.82
C PRO A 12 30.55 34.21 3.38
N ARG A 13 29.93 33.08 3.03
CA ARG A 13 29.21 32.95 1.75
C ARG A 13 27.94 33.80 1.78
N THR A 14 27.84 34.66 0.78
CA THR A 14 26.76 35.59 0.51
C THR A 14 25.42 34.89 0.33
N ARG A 15 24.37 35.40 0.98
CA ARG A 15 22.97 34.98 0.79
C ARG A 15 22.46 35.55 -0.54
N LEU A 16 22.06 34.68 -1.47
CA LEU A 16 21.32 35.09 -2.66
C LEU A 16 19.81 35.02 -2.35
N SER A 17 19.19 36.19 -2.28
CA SER A 17 17.74 36.37 -2.11
C SER A 17 17.05 36.25 -3.47
N ARG A 18 15.98 35.44 -3.55
CA ARG A 18 15.09 35.35 -4.72
C ARG A 18 14.10 36.51 -4.70
N ARG A 19 14.42 37.61 -5.39
CA ARG A 19 13.44 38.57 -5.89
C ARG A 19 13.77 38.92 -7.34
N ASP A 20 12.71 38.99 -8.13
CA ASP A 20 12.59 39.57 -9.46
C ASP A 20 13.13 38.77 -10.66
N LEU A 21 12.22 38.08 -11.37
CA LEU A 21 12.06 38.34 -12.80
C LEU A 21 10.62 38.08 -13.26
N LEU A 22 9.96 39.17 -13.62
CA LEU A 22 8.69 39.28 -14.32
C LEU A 22 8.91 39.22 -15.84
N GLY A 23 7.90 38.72 -16.55
CA GLY A 23 7.46 39.28 -17.84
C GLY A 23 7.81 38.49 -19.09
N PHE A 24 6.78 37.93 -19.74
CA PHE A 24 6.47 38.19 -21.15
C PHE A 24 4.99 37.89 -21.42
N ALA A 25 4.34 38.77 -22.18
CA ALA A 25 2.93 38.75 -22.56
C ALA A 25 2.79 38.63 -24.09
N ALA A 26 1.77 37.90 -24.57
CA ALA A 26 1.07 38.06 -25.87
C ALA A 26 -0.02 36.97 -25.96
N LYS A 27 -1.33 37.26 -25.93
CA LYS A 27 -2.27 37.77 -26.96
C LYS A 27 -2.70 36.76 -28.05
N GLY A 28 -4.03 36.53 -28.12
CA GLY A 28 -4.83 36.10 -29.30
C GLY A 28 -5.09 34.59 -29.40
N ALA A 29 -6.24 34.05 -29.78
CA ALA A 29 -7.50 34.61 -30.30
C ALA A 29 -8.64 33.60 -30.08
N ALA A 30 -9.89 34.09 -30.12
CA ALA A 30 -11.12 33.33 -29.98
C ALA A 30 -11.53 32.64 -31.29
N SER A 31 -12.23 31.49 -31.19
CA SER A 31 -13.14 30.99 -32.23
C SER A 31 -14.30 30.22 -31.58
N VAL A 32 -15.51 30.76 -31.77
CA VAL A 32 -16.82 30.16 -31.53
C VAL A 32 -17.18 29.29 -32.73
N ILE A 33 -17.69 28.08 -32.52
CA ILE A 33 -18.61 27.42 -33.46
C ILE A 33 -19.78 26.83 -32.66
N VAL A 34 -20.96 27.38 -32.94
CA VAL A 34 -22.28 26.89 -32.55
C VAL A 34 -22.78 25.95 -33.66
N SER A 35 -23.45 24.86 -33.28
CA SER A 35 -24.72 24.31 -33.85
C SER A 35 -24.83 22.85 -33.36
N GLN A 36 -25.75 22.49 -32.44
CA GLN A 36 -27.17 22.17 -32.68
C GLN A 36 -27.35 21.34 -33.96
N SER A 37 -28.03 20.20 -34.02
CA SER A 37 -29.03 19.52 -33.19
C SER A 37 -29.46 18.29 -34.00
N LEU A 38 -29.99 17.22 -33.38
CA LEU A 38 -31.16 16.48 -33.89
C LEU A 38 -31.56 15.39 -32.89
N LEU A 39 -32.79 15.52 -32.40
CA LEU A 39 -33.55 14.48 -31.70
C LEU A 39 -34.00 13.40 -32.70
N ALA A 40 -34.13 12.16 -32.24
CA ALA A 40 -35.14 11.24 -32.74
C ALA A 40 -35.59 10.29 -31.61
N SER A 41 -36.83 10.49 -31.19
CA SER A 41 -37.61 9.63 -30.28
C SER A 41 -38.34 8.55 -31.08
N CYS A 42 -38.53 7.35 -30.50
CA CYS A 42 -39.75 6.52 -30.47
C CYS A 42 -39.38 5.10 -29.96
N ALA A 43 -39.89 4.66 -28.81
CA ALA A 43 -41.20 4.07 -28.52
C ALA A 43 -41.27 2.55 -28.79
N ALA A 44 -41.79 1.85 -27.79
CA ALA A 44 -41.85 0.40 -27.62
C ALA A 44 -42.76 -0.32 -28.62
N ALA A 45 -42.48 -1.60 -28.83
CA ALA A 45 -43.47 -2.58 -29.26
C ALA A 45 -43.28 -3.88 -28.46
N ALA A 46 -44.36 -4.31 -27.82
CA ALA A 46 -44.52 -5.59 -27.12
C ALA A 46 -45.13 -6.65 -28.06
N THR A 47 -45.31 -7.87 -27.51
CA THR A 47 -45.88 -9.12 -28.06
C THR A 47 -44.82 -10.06 -28.68
N ASN A 48 -44.80 -11.37 -28.43
CA ASN A 48 -45.67 -12.28 -27.70
C ASN A 48 -44.87 -13.50 -27.21
N ALA A 49 -45.37 -14.11 -26.14
CA ALA A 49 -44.87 -15.32 -25.50
C ALA A 49 -44.95 -16.56 -26.39
N THR A 50 -44.02 -17.49 -26.19
CA THR A 50 -44.33 -18.93 -26.21
C THR A 50 -43.69 -19.60 -25.01
N ASP A 51 -44.58 -20.26 -24.29
CA ASP A 51 -44.46 -21.05 -23.09
C ASP A 51 -43.72 -22.37 -23.34
N THR A 52 -42.71 -22.65 -22.52
CA THR A 52 -42.36 -24.02 -22.14
C THR A 52 -42.04 -24.02 -20.66
N THR A 53 -43.01 -24.50 -19.90
CA THR A 53 -42.93 -24.98 -18.53
C THR A 53 -41.72 -25.88 -18.30
N ASP A 54 -40.90 -25.56 -17.30
CA ASP A 54 -40.34 -26.61 -16.45
C ASP A 54 -40.33 -26.15 -14.99
N THR A 55 -40.94 -27.00 -14.16
CA THR A 55 -41.16 -26.79 -12.73
C THR A 55 -40.03 -27.49 -12.00
N SER A 56 -39.22 -26.78 -11.21
CA SER A 56 -38.52 -27.39 -10.06
C SER A 56 -37.96 -26.37 -9.06
N SER A 57 -38.61 -26.38 -7.90
CA SER A 57 -38.05 -26.28 -6.54
C SER A 57 -37.06 -25.14 -6.21
N ASN A 58 -37.60 -24.19 -5.49
CA ASN A 58 -36.94 -23.23 -4.60
C ASN A 58 -36.09 -23.95 -3.54
N GLY A 59 -34.80 -24.11 -3.78
CA GLY A 59 -33.80 -24.55 -2.81
C GLY A 59 -32.81 -23.42 -2.54
N GLY A 60 -33.06 -22.65 -1.47
CA GLY A 60 -32.14 -21.63 -1.00
C GLY A 60 -30.86 -22.27 -0.48
N THR A 61 -29.83 -22.32 -1.31
CA THR A 61 -28.48 -22.67 -0.86
C THR A 61 -27.83 -21.40 -0.33
N THR A 62 -27.79 -21.25 0.98
CA THR A 62 -26.87 -20.33 1.65
C THR A 62 -25.45 -20.72 1.21
N SER A 63 -24.91 -19.97 0.28
CA SER A 63 -23.51 -20.06 -0.12
C SER A 63 -22.65 -19.56 1.04
N THR A 64 -22.23 -20.49 1.89
CA THR A 64 -21.13 -20.30 2.82
C THR A 64 -19.94 -19.78 2.00
N PRO A 65 -19.26 -18.68 2.40
CA PRO A 65 -18.07 -18.26 1.71
C PRO A 65 -17.03 -19.37 1.90
N THR A 66 -16.64 -20.00 0.80
CA THR A 66 -15.50 -20.91 0.79
C THR A 66 -14.28 -20.08 1.15
N THR A 67 -13.87 -20.12 2.41
CA THR A 67 -12.52 -19.74 2.85
C THR A 67 -11.57 -20.57 2.00
N GLY A 68 -10.97 -19.93 0.99
CA GLY A 68 -9.93 -20.54 0.18
C GLY A 68 -8.88 -21.10 1.13
N SER A 69 -8.53 -22.37 0.96
CA SER A 69 -7.46 -22.99 1.73
C SER A 69 -6.25 -22.10 1.63
N ALA A 70 -5.88 -21.46 2.75
CA ALA A 70 -4.61 -20.79 2.88
C ALA A 70 -3.55 -21.83 2.50
N THR A 71 -2.82 -21.57 1.41
CA THR A 71 -1.64 -22.38 1.09
C THR A 71 -0.75 -22.30 2.31
N CYS A 72 -0.65 -23.42 3.04
CA CYS A 72 0.03 -23.47 4.32
C CYS A 72 1.54 -23.48 4.10
N VAL A 73 2.06 -22.33 3.71
CA VAL A 73 3.43 -22.12 3.27
C VAL A 73 4.02 -21.02 4.14
N LEU A 74 5.26 -21.23 4.57
CA LEU A 74 6.00 -20.22 5.31
C LEU A 74 6.24 -19.01 4.43
N THR A 75 5.93 -17.83 4.95
CA THR A 75 6.24 -16.56 4.31
C THR A 75 7.74 -16.29 4.45
N ALA A 76 8.40 -15.93 3.35
CA ALA A 76 9.81 -15.55 3.39
C ALA A 76 10.03 -14.28 4.22
N ALA A 77 11.00 -14.35 5.14
CA ALA A 77 11.48 -13.17 5.86
C ALA A 77 12.31 -12.29 4.90
N LEU A 78 12.12 -10.98 4.98
CA LEU A 78 12.88 -9.99 4.23
C LEU A 78 13.44 -8.92 5.17
N THR A 79 14.32 -8.07 4.64
CA THR A 79 14.91 -6.97 5.41
C THR A 79 13.83 -6.02 5.97
N GLU A 80 14.04 -5.55 7.19
CA GLU A 80 13.26 -4.47 7.80
C GLU A 80 13.42 -3.14 7.06
N GLY A 81 14.58 -2.94 6.43
CA GLY A 81 14.95 -1.64 5.89
C GLY A 81 15.20 -0.61 6.99
N PRO A 82 15.53 0.63 6.61
CA PRO A 82 16.00 1.65 7.54
C PRO A 82 14.88 2.47 8.20
N TYR A 83 13.61 2.16 7.92
CA TYR A 83 12.49 3.04 8.22
C TYR A 83 11.45 2.44 9.16
N PHE A 84 11.75 1.31 9.81
CA PHE A 84 10.90 0.82 10.89
C PHE A 84 11.09 1.69 12.13
N VAL A 85 9.98 2.11 12.73
CA VAL A 85 9.96 2.80 14.01
C VAL A 85 8.77 2.23 14.78
N ASP A 86 9.02 1.73 16.00
CA ASP A 86 7.98 1.22 16.88
C ASP A 86 7.27 2.38 17.58
N GLU A 87 6.31 2.96 16.88
CA GLU A 87 5.56 4.14 17.34
C GLU A 87 4.45 3.81 18.35
N LEU A 88 4.25 2.51 18.64
CA LEU A 88 3.20 2.01 19.53
C LEU A 88 1.78 2.47 19.16
N LEU A 89 1.50 2.63 17.86
CA LEU A 89 0.23 3.11 17.31
C LEU A 89 -0.75 1.97 17.05
N ASN A 90 -1.60 1.62 18.01
CA ASN A 90 -2.69 0.65 17.82
C ASN A 90 -3.86 1.30 17.05
N ARG A 91 -3.90 1.13 15.73
CA ARG A 91 -4.96 1.70 14.87
C ARG A 91 -5.09 0.94 13.55
N SER A 92 -6.33 0.81 13.08
CA SER A 92 -6.64 0.19 11.79
C SER A 92 -6.55 1.18 10.64
N ASP A 93 -7.07 2.40 10.77
CA ASP A 93 -6.83 3.47 9.77
C ASP A 93 -5.49 4.16 10.06
N ILE A 94 -4.51 3.90 9.18
CA ILE A 94 -3.15 4.44 9.33
C ILE A 94 -2.93 5.71 8.50
N ARG A 95 -3.94 6.22 7.76
CA ARG A 95 -3.77 7.35 6.83
C ARG A 95 -3.58 8.68 7.54
N THR A 96 -4.22 8.85 8.69
CA THR A 96 -4.18 10.11 9.45
C THR A 96 -2.87 10.22 10.22
N ASP A 97 -2.17 11.32 10.06
CA ASP A 97 -1.04 11.68 10.91
C ASP A 97 -1.57 12.09 12.30
N PRO A 98 -1.25 11.35 13.38
CA PRO A 98 -1.80 11.63 14.71
C PRO A 98 -1.25 12.94 15.30
N VAL A 99 -0.15 13.47 14.76
CA VAL A 99 0.46 14.73 15.22
C VAL A 99 -0.23 15.93 14.59
N THR A 100 -0.57 15.85 13.30
CA THR A 100 -1.08 17.00 12.53
C THR A 100 -2.58 16.91 12.20
N GLY A 101 -3.18 15.73 12.32
CA GLY A 101 -4.54 15.45 11.85
C GLY A 101 -4.68 15.36 10.32
N ALA A 102 -3.59 15.55 9.58
CA ALA A 102 -3.62 15.48 8.11
C ALA A 102 -3.77 14.03 7.63
N VAL A 103 -4.67 13.81 6.68
CA VAL A 103 -4.87 12.50 6.05
C VAL A 103 -3.98 12.40 4.82
N SER A 104 -3.16 11.35 4.73
CA SER A 104 -2.34 11.07 3.54
C SER A 104 -3.22 10.89 2.31
N THR A 105 -2.96 11.69 1.27
CA THR A 105 -3.65 11.60 -0.02
C THR A 105 -3.15 10.42 -0.83
N GLY A 106 -4.07 9.66 -1.42
CA GLY A 106 -3.77 8.51 -2.27
C GLY A 106 -5.03 7.71 -2.57
N ILE A 107 -4.93 6.70 -3.44
CA ILE A 107 -6.04 5.77 -3.69
C ILE A 107 -6.19 4.87 -2.45
N PRO A 108 -7.38 4.81 -1.83
CA PRO A 108 -7.67 3.91 -0.72
C PRO A 108 -7.28 2.45 -0.98
N LEU A 109 -6.67 1.83 0.02
CA LEU A 109 -6.30 0.43 0.02
C LEU A 109 -6.71 -0.19 1.36
N ALA A 110 -7.65 -1.13 1.32
CA ALA A 110 -7.96 -1.98 2.46
C ALA A 110 -7.00 -3.18 2.46
N LEU A 111 -6.40 -3.48 3.61
CA LEU A 111 -5.50 -4.62 3.79
C LEU A 111 -6.09 -5.56 4.83
N THR A 112 -6.11 -6.85 4.52
CA THR A 112 -6.48 -7.91 5.46
C THR A 112 -5.36 -8.93 5.52
N PHE A 113 -4.85 -9.19 6.71
CA PHE A 113 -3.86 -10.22 6.96
C PHE A 113 -4.52 -11.39 7.67
N ASN A 114 -4.40 -12.58 7.09
CA ASN A 114 -4.75 -13.84 7.72
C ASN A 114 -3.46 -14.49 8.20
N VAL A 115 -3.19 -14.40 9.50
CA VAL A 115 -1.95 -14.87 10.10
C VAL A 115 -2.14 -16.25 10.69
N SER A 116 -1.27 -17.18 10.29
CA SER A 116 -1.28 -18.57 10.73
C SER A 116 0.08 -19.00 11.28
N ARG A 117 0.06 -19.78 12.37
CA ARG A 117 1.18 -20.63 12.78
C ARG A 117 1.23 -21.83 11.84
N VAL A 118 2.40 -22.05 11.23
CA VAL A 118 2.70 -23.21 10.40
C VAL A 118 3.47 -24.22 11.23
N ALA A 119 2.88 -25.39 11.50
CA ALA A 119 3.52 -26.48 12.21
C ALA A 119 3.00 -27.82 11.69
N ASN A 120 3.88 -28.80 11.48
CA ASN A 120 3.50 -30.16 11.04
C ASN A 120 2.55 -30.19 9.83
N SER A 121 2.80 -29.33 8.84
CA SER A 121 1.96 -29.15 7.65
C SER A 121 0.52 -28.69 7.92
N ALA A 122 0.23 -28.19 9.14
CA ALA A 122 -1.03 -27.58 9.51
C ALA A 122 -0.86 -26.07 9.71
N CYS A 123 -1.91 -25.34 9.34
CA CYS A 123 -2.02 -23.90 9.58
C CYS A 123 -3.13 -23.65 10.59
N THR A 124 -2.76 -23.05 11.70
CA THR A 124 -3.71 -22.64 12.75
C THR A 124 -3.67 -21.13 12.89
N PRO A 125 -4.82 -20.46 13.03
CA PRO A 125 -4.87 -19.03 13.30
C PRO A 125 -3.91 -18.61 14.42
N LEU A 126 -3.09 -17.59 14.18
CA LEU A 126 -2.19 -17.05 15.19
C LEU A 126 -2.84 -15.81 15.82
N THR A 127 -3.52 -16.02 16.94
CA THR A 127 -4.18 -14.97 17.73
C THR A 127 -3.19 -14.21 18.60
N GLY A 128 -3.47 -12.92 18.85
CA GLY A 128 -2.71 -12.09 19.78
C GLY A 128 -1.36 -11.59 19.25
N ALA A 129 -1.09 -11.76 17.96
CA ALA A 129 0.13 -11.30 17.33
C ALA A 129 0.01 -9.81 16.98
N TYR A 130 1.03 -9.05 17.34
CA TYR A 130 1.16 -7.64 16.98
C TYR A 130 1.66 -7.59 15.55
N LEU A 131 0.84 -7.09 14.64
CA LEU A 131 1.19 -6.91 13.24
C LEU A 131 1.34 -5.41 12.97
N ASP A 132 2.57 -4.97 12.79
CA ASP A 132 2.93 -3.63 12.37
C ASP A 132 2.92 -3.53 10.84
N VAL A 133 2.46 -2.39 10.32
CA VAL A 133 2.49 -2.03 8.90
C VAL A 133 3.09 -0.63 8.77
N TRP A 134 4.02 -0.45 7.81
CA TRP A 134 4.53 0.86 7.44
C TRP A 134 4.87 0.95 5.96
N HIS A 135 4.66 2.12 5.37
CA HIS A 135 5.06 2.40 3.99
C HIS A 135 5.18 3.90 3.72
N CYS A 136 5.74 4.25 2.56
CA CYS A 136 5.79 5.62 2.09
C CYS A 136 4.42 6.13 1.61
N ASP A 137 4.22 7.44 1.64
CA ASP A 137 3.06 8.08 1.00
C ASP A 137 3.10 7.99 -0.53
N ALA A 138 2.06 8.51 -1.19
CA ALA A 138 1.99 8.54 -2.65
C ALA A 138 3.15 9.31 -3.31
N THR A 139 3.86 10.14 -2.55
CA THR A 139 5.05 10.85 -3.01
C THR A 139 6.36 10.13 -2.68
N GLY A 140 6.33 8.90 -2.16
CA GLY A 140 7.54 8.16 -1.83
C GLY A 140 8.21 8.61 -0.53
N THR A 141 7.54 9.40 0.30
CA THR A 141 8.09 9.88 1.57
C THR A 141 7.62 9.00 2.73
N TYR A 142 8.56 8.52 3.55
CA TYR A 142 8.23 7.90 4.83
C TYR A 142 7.99 8.97 5.90
N SER A 143 7.08 8.69 6.82
CA SER A 143 6.90 9.48 8.04
C SER A 143 7.99 9.11 9.06
N ASP A 144 8.27 9.96 10.05
CA ASP A 144 9.27 9.76 11.11
C ASP A 144 10.69 9.36 10.63
N VAL A 145 11.08 9.88 9.45
CA VAL A 145 12.46 9.75 8.94
C VAL A 145 13.02 11.12 8.64
N SER A 146 14.36 11.23 8.65
CA SER A 146 15.07 12.48 8.33
C SER A 146 14.67 13.68 9.22
N GLY A 147 14.34 13.42 10.48
CA GLY A 147 13.97 14.46 11.46
C GLY A 147 12.51 14.94 11.39
N SER A 148 11.67 14.29 10.57
CA SER A 148 10.22 14.46 10.66
C SER A 148 9.68 13.87 11.97
N SER A 149 8.68 14.49 12.58
CA SER A 149 7.92 13.91 13.71
C SER A 149 6.55 13.37 13.30
N ARG A 150 6.26 13.38 11.99
CA ARG A 150 5.00 12.92 11.42
C ARG A 150 4.90 11.42 11.57
N LYS A 151 3.68 10.88 11.74
CA LYS A 151 3.49 9.43 11.93
C LYS A 151 2.42 8.83 11.02
N PHE A 152 2.17 9.39 9.85
CA PHE A 152 1.22 8.83 8.89
C PHE A 152 1.69 7.46 8.35
N LEU A 153 0.75 6.64 7.85
CA LEU A 153 0.97 5.37 7.15
C LEU A 153 1.84 4.38 7.95
N ARG A 154 1.66 4.40 9.27
CA ARG A 154 2.28 3.52 10.26
C ARG A 154 1.23 3.09 11.28
N GLY A 155 1.23 1.83 11.69
CA GLY A 155 0.37 1.38 12.79
C GLY A 155 0.46 -0.11 12.98
N TYR A 156 -0.07 -0.58 14.10
CA TYR A 156 -0.22 -1.99 14.35
C TYR A 156 -1.66 -2.34 14.70
N GLN A 157 -1.98 -3.60 14.47
CA GLN A 157 -3.18 -4.27 14.96
C GLN A 157 -2.78 -5.56 15.64
N ILE A 158 -3.64 -6.05 16.52
CA ILE A 158 -3.46 -7.34 17.17
C ILE A 158 -4.39 -8.32 16.45
N THR A 159 -3.85 -9.47 16.04
CA THR A 159 -4.64 -10.49 15.35
C THR A 159 -5.73 -11.05 16.27
N ASP A 160 -6.93 -11.19 15.72
CA ASP A 160 -8.10 -11.68 16.44
C ASP A 160 -8.09 -13.21 16.65
N ALA A 161 -9.21 -13.76 17.14
CA ALA A 161 -9.38 -15.20 17.35
C ALA A 161 -9.25 -16.04 16.06
N ASN A 162 -9.44 -15.42 14.89
CA ASN A 162 -9.28 -16.04 13.58
C ASN A 162 -7.90 -15.72 12.95
N GLY A 163 -7.00 -15.09 13.70
CA GLY A 163 -5.68 -14.70 13.22
C GLY A 163 -5.74 -13.50 12.27
N VAL A 164 -6.83 -12.75 12.26
CA VAL A 164 -7.07 -11.66 11.31
C VAL A 164 -6.66 -10.32 11.89
N ALA A 165 -5.96 -9.52 11.09
CA ALA A 165 -5.70 -8.11 11.35
C ALA A 165 -5.98 -7.28 10.09
N ALA A 166 -6.63 -6.12 10.23
CA ALA A 166 -7.08 -5.32 9.10
C ALA A 166 -6.65 -3.85 9.21
N PHE A 167 -6.29 -3.26 8.08
CA PHE A 167 -5.87 -1.87 7.99
C PHE A 167 -6.59 -1.14 6.85
N THR A 168 -6.83 0.15 7.04
CA THR A 168 -7.18 1.10 5.98
C THR A 168 -5.98 1.99 5.73
N THR A 169 -5.50 2.00 4.49
CA THR A 169 -4.36 2.79 4.06
C THR A 169 -4.57 3.36 2.65
N ILE A 170 -3.49 3.80 1.99
CA ILE A 170 -3.45 4.16 0.58
C ILE A 170 -2.48 3.26 -0.19
N TYR A 171 -2.66 3.14 -1.50
CA TYR A 171 -1.65 2.55 -2.37
C TYR A 171 -0.33 3.36 -2.23
N PRO A 172 0.82 2.71 -2.00
CA PRO A 172 2.08 3.42 -1.74
C PRO A 172 2.62 4.09 -3.01
N GLY A 173 3.41 5.15 -2.84
CA GLY A 173 4.24 5.70 -3.90
C GLY A 173 5.51 4.87 -4.13
N TRP A 174 6.47 5.46 -4.82
CA TRP A 174 7.80 4.88 -5.04
C TRP A 174 8.88 5.84 -4.57
N TYR A 175 9.99 5.27 -4.12
CA TYR A 175 11.22 5.99 -3.82
C TYR A 175 12.39 5.30 -4.49
N SER A 176 13.46 6.06 -4.75
CA SER A 176 14.51 5.59 -5.63
C SER A 176 15.22 4.35 -5.08
N GLY A 177 15.54 3.43 -5.99
CA GLY A 177 16.27 2.21 -5.65
C GLY A 177 15.40 1.03 -5.22
N ARG A 178 14.06 1.16 -5.21
CA ARG A 178 13.14 0.10 -4.77
C ARG A 178 11.88 -0.01 -5.63
N ALA A 179 11.41 -1.24 -5.84
CA ALA A 179 10.06 -1.49 -6.36
C ALA A 179 8.99 -1.01 -5.36
N VAL A 180 7.73 -0.90 -5.79
CA VAL A 180 6.63 -0.47 -4.92
C VAL A 180 6.31 -1.57 -3.90
N HIS A 181 6.27 -1.22 -2.61
CA HIS A 181 6.07 -2.19 -1.52
C HIS A 181 5.43 -1.57 -0.28
N ILE A 182 4.91 -2.43 0.57
CA ILE A 182 4.53 -2.12 1.96
C ILE A 182 5.28 -3.10 2.86
N HIS A 183 5.86 -2.57 3.94
CA HIS A 183 6.50 -3.38 4.95
C HIS A 183 5.50 -3.84 6.01
N PHE A 184 5.81 -4.98 6.61
CA PHE A 184 5.13 -5.42 7.81
C PHE A 184 6.06 -6.18 8.75
N LYS A 185 5.73 -6.16 10.04
CA LYS A 185 6.45 -6.89 11.08
C LYS A 185 5.44 -7.56 12.00
N LEU A 186 5.63 -8.84 12.25
CA LEU A 186 4.87 -9.60 13.23
C LEU A 186 5.69 -9.75 14.50
N ARG A 187 5.08 -9.53 15.66
CA ARG A 187 5.72 -9.69 16.98
C ARG A 187 4.81 -10.47 17.92
N LEU A 188 5.41 -11.34 18.73
CA LEU A 188 4.73 -11.99 19.86
C LEU A 188 5.37 -11.56 21.17
N PHE A 189 4.55 -11.53 22.22
CA PHE A 189 4.97 -11.13 23.55
C PHE A 189 4.47 -12.12 24.61
N ALA A 190 5.30 -12.35 25.63
CA ALA A 190 4.92 -12.95 26.89
C ALA A 190 5.02 -11.87 27.98
N GLY A 191 3.88 -11.31 28.39
CA GLY A 191 3.84 -10.08 29.18
C GLY A 191 4.46 -8.92 28.39
N SER A 192 5.48 -8.26 28.95
CA SER A 192 6.23 -7.19 28.27
C SER A 192 7.42 -7.69 27.45
N THR A 193 7.74 -8.99 27.49
CA THR A 193 8.92 -9.55 26.83
C THR A 193 8.57 -9.99 25.41
N LYS A 194 9.23 -9.41 24.40
CA LYS A 194 9.12 -9.87 23.00
C LYS A 194 9.76 -11.25 22.87
N THR A 195 8.98 -12.25 22.47
CA THR A 195 9.42 -13.65 22.33
C THR A 195 9.66 -14.05 20.89
N TYR A 196 9.08 -13.34 19.94
CA TYR A 196 9.22 -13.60 18.52
C TYR A 196 9.15 -12.30 17.73
N GLU A 197 9.92 -12.21 16.65
CA GLU A 197 9.69 -11.24 15.60
C GLU A 197 9.94 -11.82 14.21
N PHE A 198 9.16 -11.34 13.25
CA PHE A 198 9.28 -11.67 11.84
C PHE A 198 9.06 -10.41 11.03
N THR A 199 9.90 -10.15 10.04
CA THR A 199 9.77 -8.96 9.20
C THR A 199 9.79 -9.36 7.74
N SER A 200 8.92 -8.74 6.96
CA SER A 200 8.96 -8.88 5.51
C SER A 200 8.30 -7.66 4.84
N GLN A 201 8.06 -7.78 3.55
CA GLN A 201 7.40 -6.77 2.74
C GLN A 201 6.64 -7.47 1.61
N PHE A 202 5.50 -6.92 1.23
CA PHE A 202 4.81 -7.33 0.02
C PHE A 202 4.94 -6.27 -1.07
N PHE A 203 4.99 -6.75 -2.29
CA PHE A 203 5.11 -5.99 -3.52
C PHE A 203 3.77 -5.98 -4.26
N PHE A 204 3.69 -5.19 -5.31
CA PHE A 204 2.49 -5.07 -6.13
C PHE A 204 2.76 -5.53 -7.54
N ASP A 205 1.75 -6.06 -8.21
CA ASP A 205 1.85 -6.33 -9.63
C ASP A 205 2.23 -5.04 -10.40
N ASP A 206 3.16 -5.19 -11.34
CA ASP A 206 3.74 -4.08 -12.07
C ASP A 206 2.70 -3.41 -13.01
N SER A 207 1.75 -4.19 -13.55
CA SER A 207 0.68 -3.68 -14.43
C SER A 207 -0.42 -2.96 -13.64
N LEU A 208 -0.72 -3.45 -12.42
CA LEU A 208 -1.55 -2.73 -11.47
C LEU A 208 -0.92 -1.38 -11.11
N THR A 209 0.38 -1.39 -10.79
CA THR A 209 1.12 -0.16 -10.45
C THR A 209 1.10 0.84 -11.62
N ASP A 210 1.27 0.38 -12.86
CA ASP A 210 1.16 1.23 -14.05
C ASP A 210 -0.22 1.91 -14.11
N SER A 211 -1.30 1.15 -13.86
CA SER A 211 -2.67 1.68 -13.85
C SER A 211 -2.91 2.68 -12.73
N VAL A 212 -2.42 2.40 -11.52
CA VAL A 212 -2.54 3.29 -10.36
C VAL A 212 -1.79 4.61 -10.60
N TYR A 213 -0.61 4.55 -11.22
CA TYR A 213 0.23 5.74 -11.43
C TYR A 213 -0.26 6.68 -12.54
N THR A 214 -1.31 6.30 -13.28
CA THR A 214 -2.03 7.25 -14.17
C THR A 214 -3.00 8.17 -13.42
N GLN A 215 -3.30 7.89 -12.16
CA GLN A 215 -4.31 8.59 -11.38
C GLN A 215 -3.70 9.58 -10.39
N SER A 216 -4.47 10.59 -9.99
CA SER A 216 -4.07 11.50 -8.91
C SER A 216 -3.99 10.75 -7.57
N PRO A 217 -3.02 11.06 -6.67
CA PRO A 217 -1.95 12.05 -6.83
C PRO A 217 -0.68 11.50 -7.51
N TYR A 218 -0.64 10.21 -7.86
CA TYR A 218 0.56 9.53 -8.35
C TYR A 218 1.05 10.06 -9.70
N SER A 219 0.13 10.46 -10.59
CA SER A 219 0.44 10.92 -11.94
C SER A 219 1.32 12.18 -11.99
N SER A 220 1.44 12.94 -10.89
CA SER A 220 2.33 14.10 -10.81
C SER A 220 3.79 13.77 -10.51
N ARG A 221 4.13 12.52 -10.16
CA ARG A 221 5.47 12.09 -9.72
C ARG A 221 6.37 11.59 -10.85
N GLY A 222 5.83 11.39 -12.05
CA GLY A 222 6.51 10.74 -13.16
C GLY A 222 6.64 9.23 -12.98
N SER A 223 7.33 8.57 -13.92
CA SER A 223 7.52 7.12 -13.90
C SER A 223 8.40 6.66 -12.73
N ARG A 224 8.07 5.50 -12.14
CA ARG A 224 8.95 4.81 -11.20
C ARG A 224 10.26 4.41 -11.85
N ASP A 225 11.35 4.43 -11.09
CA ASP A 225 12.68 4.07 -11.59
C ASP A 225 12.91 2.54 -11.62
N LEU A 226 12.21 1.78 -10.78
CA LEU A 226 12.36 0.33 -10.68
C LEU A 226 11.02 -0.43 -10.75
N ARG A 227 11.06 -1.54 -11.49
CA ARG A 227 10.02 -2.59 -11.55
C ARG A 227 10.42 -3.75 -10.64
N ASN A 228 9.49 -4.65 -10.34
CA ASN A 228 9.73 -5.76 -9.41
C ASN A 228 10.95 -6.60 -9.81
N THR A 229 11.07 -7.00 -11.07
CA THR A 229 12.18 -7.83 -11.56
C THR A 229 13.55 -7.16 -11.49
N SER A 230 13.58 -5.82 -11.33
CA SER A 230 14.81 -5.04 -11.22
C SER A 230 15.14 -4.65 -9.78
N ASP A 231 14.22 -4.87 -8.82
CA ASP A 231 14.48 -4.67 -7.39
C ASP A 231 15.27 -5.85 -6.84
N GLY A 232 16.41 -5.56 -6.19
CA GLY A 232 17.33 -6.60 -5.71
C GLY A 232 16.76 -7.49 -4.61
N ILE A 233 15.77 -7.02 -3.83
CA ILE A 233 15.11 -7.81 -2.79
C ILE A 233 14.02 -8.68 -3.41
N TYR A 234 13.22 -8.15 -4.32
CA TYR A 234 12.23 -8.98 -5.04
C TYR A 234 12.92 -10.06 -5.89
N ASN A 235 14.02 -9.70 -6.56
CA ASN A 235 14.71 -10.61 -7.46
C ASN A 235 15.53 -11.69 -6.72
N SER A 236 15.83 -11.52 -5.43
CA SER A 236 16.47 -12.58 -4.63
C SER A 236 15.51 -13.66 -4.16
N LEU A 237 14.19 -13.41 -4.21
CA LEU A 237 13.16 -14.36 -3.82
C LEU A 237 13.04 -15.53 -4.81
N SER A 238 12.66 -16.70 -4.29
CA SER A 238 12.23 -17.83 -5.11
C SER A 238 10.93 -17.51 -5.88
N THR A 239 10.59 -18.30 -6.89
CA THR A 239 9.33 -18.09 -7.64
C THR A 239 8.11 -18.21 -6.72
N THR A 240 8.12 -19.17 -5.79
CA THR A 240 7.05 -19.36 -4.81
C THR A 240 6.93 -18.17 -3.86
N ASP A 241 8.05 -17.66 -3.36
CA ASP A 241 8.03 -16.51 -2.45
C ASP A 241 7.61 -15.22 -3.15
N ARG A 242 8.00 -15.02 -4.41
CA ARG A 242 7.50 -13.90 -5.22
C ARG A 242 5.99 -13.95 -5.38
N ALA A 243 5.42 -15.13 -5.63
CA ALA A 243 3.97 -15.29 -5.71
C ALA A 243 3.29 -15.01 -4.35
N GLY A 244 3.87 -15.49 -3.25
CA GLY A 244 3.35 -15.28 -1.90
C GLY A 244 3.49 -13.84 -1.39
N LEU A 245 4.50 -13.09 -1.86
CA LEU A 245 4.78 -11.71 -1.47
C LEU A 245 4.35 -10.69 -2.52
N THR A 246 3.70 -11.09 -3.62
CA THR A 246 3.01 -10.18 -4.53
C THR A 246 1.55 -10.10 -4.13
N LEU A 247 1.14 -8.94 -3.61
CA LEU A 247 -0.20 -8.72 -3.09
C LEU A 247 -1.24 -8.93 -4.18
N GLN A 248 -2.13 -9.90 -3.96
CA GLN A 248 -3.32 -10.06 -4.76
C GLN A 248 -4.33 -9.00 -4.34
N THR A 249 -4.74 -8.17 -5.30
CA THR A 249 -5.68 -7.09 -5.06
C THR A 249 -6.94 -7.27 -5.89
N SER A 250 -8.04 -6.75 -5.37
CA SER A 250 -9.32 -6.62 -6.06
C SER A 250 -9.73 -5.16 -6.07
N LYS A 251 -10.35 -4.70 -7.15
CA LYS A 251 -10.85 -3.33 -7.26
C LYS A 251 -12.12 -3.19 -6.42
N THR A 252 -12.24 -2.07 -5.70
CA THR A 252 -13.42 -1.68 -4.94
C THR A 252 -14.01 -0.39 -5.51
N THR A 253 -15.13 0.08 -4.94
CA THR A 253 -15.74 1.36 -5.32
C THR A 253 -14.76 2.53 -5.15
N ASP A 254 -14.02 2.52 -4.03
CA ASP A 254 -13.19 3.65 -3.63
C ASP A 254 -11.69 3.43 -3.87
N GLY A 255 -11.27 2.24 -4.30
CA GLY A 255 -9.86 1.92 -4.53
C GLY A 255 -9.62 0.43 -4.69
N TYR A 256 -8.86 -0.17 -3.77
CA TYR A 256 -8.52 -1.59 -3.81
C TYR A 256 -8.64 -2.26 -2.44
N ALA A 257 -8.80 -3.58 -2.45
CA ALA A 257 -8.68 -4.44 -1.29
C ALA A 257 -7.64 -5.54 -1.56
N GLY A 258 -6.74 -5.76 -0.62
CA GLY A 258 -5.70 -6.79 -0.68
C GLY A 258 -5.80 -7.76 0.49
N VAL A 259 -5.59 -9.04 0.21
CA VAL A 259 -5.57 -10.11 1.23
C VAL A 259 -4.18 -10.74 1.25
N ILE A 260 -3.56 -10.77 2.43
CA ILE A 260 -2.27 -11.40 2.69
C ILE A 260 -2.50 -12.64 3.55
N ASN A 261 -2.07 -13.81 3.06
CA ASN A 261 -2.02 -15.02 3.88
C ASN A 261 -0.59 -15.18 4.41
N LEU A 262 -0.41 -14.99 5.71
CA LEU A 262 0.89 -15.03 6.38
C LEU A 262 1.07 -16.36 7.13
N GLY A 263 2.04 -17.16 6.70
CA GLY A 263 2.45 -18.36 7.43
C GLY A 263 3.75 -18.12 8.18
N VAL A 264 3.75 -18.25 9.51
CA VAL A 264 4.97 -18.09 10.31
C VAL A 264 5.28 -19.36 11.11
N ASN A 265 6.57 -19.68 11.21
CA ASN A 265 7.05 -20.73 12.11
C ASN A 265 7.31 -20.10 13.48
N VAL A 266 6.33 -20.21 14.36
CA VAL A 266 6.41 -19.79 15.76
C VAL A 266 6.44 -21.05 16.61
N GLY A 267 7.56 -21.28 17.31
CA GLY A 267 7.74 -22.35 18.29
C GLY A 267 7.27 -21.90 19.65
#